data_AF-A0A944HTI3-F1
#
_entry.id   AF-A0A944HTI3-F1
#
_cell.length_a   1.000
_cell.length_b   1.000
_cell.length_c   1.000
_cell.angle_alpha   90.00
_cell.angle_beta   90.00
_cell.angle_gamma   90.00
#
_symmetry.space_group_name_H-M   'P 1'
#
loop_
_entity.id
_entity.type
_entity.pdbx_description
1 polymer ?
#
loop_
_entity_poly.entity_id
_entity_poly.type
_entity_poly.pdbx_seq_one_letter_code
_entity_poly.pdbx_strand_id
1 'polypeptide(L)' 'MNPTPADRDSVRSVAQVNAEIRELWSGGVLPEERRPEYERLVVAWARAHRTERAAQGGAGLAA' A
#
# COMPACT_ATOMS: atom_id res chain seq x y z
N MET A 1 -4.92 -21.29 -2.16
CA MET A 1 -4.36 -20.45 -3.25
C MET A 1 -3.01 -19.91 -2.80
N ASN A 2 -1.99 -19.98 -3.67
CA ASN A 2 -0.64 -19.45 -3.44
C ASN A 2 -0.61 -18.00 -3.94
N PRO A 3 -0.16 -17.00 -3.17
CA PRO A 3 -0.06 -15.63 -3.69
C PRO A 3 0.99 -15.59 -4.81
N THR A 4 0.54 -15.28 -6.03
CA THR A 4 1.41 -15.18 -7.21
C THR A 4 2.49 -14.11 -6.97
N PRO A 5 3.78 -14.44 -7.09
CA PRO A 5 4.89 -13.50 -6.79
C PRO A 5 5.17 -12.47 -7.91
N ALA A 6 4.22 -12.23 -8.82
CA ALA A 6 4.44 -11.45 -10.05
C ALA A 6 4.62 -9.93 -9.82
N ASP A 7 4.46 -9.43 -8.59
CA ASP A 7 4.44 -7.99 -8.32
C ASP A 7 5.44 -7.58 -7.23
N ARG A 8 6.60 -8.26 -7.14
CA ARG A 8 7.65 -7.85 -6.19
C ARG A 8 8.50 -6.66 -6.65
N ASP A 9 8.47 -6.31 -7.94
CA ASP A 9 9.23 -5.20 -8.51
C ASP A 9 8.37 -4.04 -9.05
N SER A 10 7.06 -4.22 -9.17
CA SER A 10 6.15 -3.10 -9.34
C SER A 10 6.01 -2.38 -8.01
N VAL A 11 6.29 -1.07 -7.98
CA VAL A 11 6.05 -0.24 -6.80
C VAL A 11 4.58 -0.41 -6.43
N ARG A 12 4.29 -1.05 -5.28
CA ARG A 12 2.90 -1.21 -4.82
C ARG A 12 2.20 0.14 -4.83
N SER A 13 1.08 0.22 -5.54
CA SER A 13 0.25 1.42 -5.59
C SER A 13 -0.47 1.62 -4.26
N VAL A 14 -0.85 2.87 -3.96
CA VAL A 14 -1.61 3.24 -2.75
C VAL A 14 -2.90 2.43 -2.65
N ALA A 15 -3.59 2.20 -3.78
CA ALA A 15 -4.81 1.41 -3.82
C ALA A 15 -4.60 -0.04 -3.36
N GLN A 16 -3.48 -0.64 -3.76
CA GLN A 16 -3.14 -2.02 -3.43
C GLN A 16 -2.79 -2.15 -1.94
N VAL A 17 -1.97 -1.24 -1.42
CA VAL A 17 -1.65 -1.21 0.02
C VAL A 17 -2.90 -0.98 0.88
N ASN A 18 -3.83 -0.12 0.44
CA ASN A 18 -5.10 0.08 1.14
C ASN A 18 -5.99 -1.16 1.15
N ALA A 19 -5.97 -1.96 0.08
CA ALA A 19 -6.70 -3.23 0.02
C ALA A 19 -6.13 -4.23 1.04
N GLU A 20 -4.79 -4.37 1.09
CA GLU A 20 -4.10 -5.21 2.07
C GLU A 20 -4.39 -4.76 3.52
N ILE A 21 -4.37 -3.44 3.80
CA ILE A 21 -4.74 -2.91 5.13
C ILE A 21 -6.19 -3.25 5.48
N ARG A 22 -7.13 -3.12 4.53
CA ARG A 22 -8.54 -3.45 4.79
C ARG A 22 -8.76 -4.94 5.06
N GLU A 23 -8.06 -5.80 4.31
CA GLU A 23 -8.11 -7.25 4.52
C GLU A 23 -7.57 -7.62 5.90
N LEU A 24 -6.48 -6.95 6.33
CA LEU A 24 -5.87 -7.16 7.64
C LEU A 24 -6.82 -6.84 8.80
N TRP A 25 -7.70 -5.85 8.61
CA TRP A 25 -8.69 -5.41 9.58
C TRP A 25 -10.00 -6.21 9.48
N SER A 26 -9.92 -7.54 9.38
CA SER A 26 -11.06 -8.45 9.17
C SER A 26 -12.17 -8.29 10.21
N GLY A 27 -13.11 -7.38 9.99
CA GLY A 27 -14.20 -7.06 10.92
C GLY A 27 -13.99 -5.80 11.78
N GLY A 28 -13.07 -4.90 11.41
CA GLY A 28 -12.89 -3.59 12.05
C GLY A 28 -11.94 -3.58 13.25
N VAL A 29 -11.33 -4.73 13.58
CA VAL A 29 -10.31 -4.87 14.62
C VAL A 29 -9.03 -5.43 14.02
N LEU A 30 -7.90 -4.87 14.46
CA LEU A 30 -6.57 -5.36 14.12
C LEU A 30 -6.06 -6.26 15.26
N PRO A 31 -5.84 -7.56 15.03
CA PRO A 31 -5.24 -8.44 16.03
C PRO A 31 -3.84 -7.95 16.42
N GLU A 32 -3.46 -8.03 17.71
CA GLU A 32 -2.13 -7.60 18.17
C GLU A 32 -0.99 -8.37 17.47
N GLU A 33 -1.19 -9.66 17.22
CA GLU A 33 -0.26 -10.51 16.47
C GLU A 33 0.00 -10.01 15.03
N ARG A 34 -0.95 -9.26 14.46
CA ARG A 34 -0.86 -8.67 13.12
C ARG A 34 -0.42 -7.22 13.11
N ARG A 35 -0.18 -6.62 14.28
CA ARG A 35 0.36 -5.25 14.40
C ARG A 35 1.66 -5.04 13.60
N PRO A 36 2.66 -5.96 13.61
CA PRO A 36 3.87 -5.79 12.81
C PRO A 36 3.60 -5.77 11.30
N GLU A 37 2.58 -6.51 10.85
CA GLU A 37 2.14 -6.55 9.46
C GLU A 37 1.48 -5.21 9.06
N TYR A 38 0.63 -4.68 9.93
CA TYR A 38 0.03 -3.35 9.74
C TYR A 38 1.09 -2.24 9.65
N GLU A 39 2.07 -2.24 10.54
CA GLU A 39 3.15 -1.25 10.54
C GLU A 39 3.96 -1.27 9.23
N ARG A 40 4.26 -2.47 8.71
CA ARG A 40 4.91 -2.63 7.40
C ARG A 40 4.05 -2.06 6.26
N LEU A 41 2.75 -2.31 6.29
CA LEU A 41 1.81 -1.77 5.30
C LEU A 41 1.70 -0.25 5.39
N VAL A 42 1.70 0.35 6.58
CA VAL A 42 1.69 1.81 6.76
C VAL A 42 2.96 2.46 6.18
N VAL A 43 4.13 1.84 6.38
CA VAL A 43 5.39 2.32 5.77
C VAL A 43 5.34 2.20 4.25
N ALA A 44 4.84 1.07 3.74
CA ALA A 44 4.66 0.86 2.30
C ALA A 44 3.69 1.91 1.70
N TRP A 45 2.58 2.19 2.38
CA TRP A 45 1.61 3.22 2.01
C TRP A 45 2.25 4.60 1.93
N ALA A 46 3.02 4.99 2.95
CA ALA A 46 3.70 6.29 2.97
C ALA A 46 4.72 6.44 1.81
N ARG A 47 5.36 5.36 1.38
CA ARG A 47 6.24 5.35 0.22
C ARG A 47 5.44 5.46 -1.09
N ALA A 48 4.43 4.61 -1.27
CA ALA A 48 3.56 4.61 -2.44
C ALA A 48 2.87 5.97 -2.64
N HIS A 49 2.31 6.54 -1.57
CA HIS A 49 1.62 7.82 -1.59
C HIS A 49 2.54 8.97 -1.99
N ARG A 50 3.80 8.98 -1.53
CA ARG A 50 4.78 9.97 -1.96
C ARG A 50 5.12 9.82 -3.45
N THR A 51 5.34 8.60 -3.93
CA THR A 51 5.64 8.32 -5.34
C THR A 51 4.48 8.73 -6.25
N GLU A 52 3.25 8.34 -5.92
CA GLU A 52 2.06 8.69 -6.71
C GLU A 52 1.81 10.20 -6.70
N ARG A 53 1.97 10.90 -5.56
CA ARG A 53 1.85 12.35 -5.51
C ARG A 53 2.91 13.07 -6.33
N ALA A 54 4.14 12.56 -6.35
CA ALA A 54 5.20 13.10 -7.19
C ALA A 54 4.86 12.92 -8.69
N ALA A 55 4.32 11.76 -9.07
CA ALA A 55 3.85 11.50 -10.42
C ALA A 55 2.66 12.39 -10.82
N GLN A 56 1.72 12.65 -9.91
CA GLN A 56 0.57 13.53 -10.12
C GLN A 56 0.97 15.02 -10.21
N GLY A 57 1.96 15.46 -9.41
CA GLY A 57 2.45 16.84 -9.41
C GLY A 57 3.29 17.20 -10.64
N GLY A 58 3.98 16.23 -11.24
CA GLY A 58 4.73 16.43 -12.49
C GLY A 58 3.84 16.64 -13.72
N ALA A 59 2.62 16.09 -13.71
CA ALA A 59 1.66 16.22 -14.82
C ALA A 59 1.01 17.62 -14.91
N GLY A 60 0.99 18.40 -13.82
CA GLY A 60 0.34 19.71 -13.76
C GLY A 60 1.17 20.88 -14.28
N LEU A 61 2.47 20.69 -14.55
CA LEU A 61 3.40 21.75 -14.98
C LEU A 61 3.63 21.79 -16.51
N ALA A 62 2.93 20.95 -17.28
CA ALA A 62 3.12 20.79 -18.73
C ALA A 62 1.88 21.22 -19.57
N ALA A 63 1.02 22.09 -19.05
CA ALA A 63 -0.17 22.59 -19.75
C ALA A 63 -0.10 24.11 -19.99
#